data_AF-A0A3E0PA46-F1
#
_entry.id   AF-A0A3E0PA46-F1
#
_cell.length_a   1.000
_cell.length_b   1.000
_cell.length_c   1.000
_cell.angle_alpha   90.00
_cell.angle_beta   90.00
_cell.angle_gamma   90.00
#
_symmetry.space_group_name_H-M   'P 1'
#
loop_
_entity.id
_entity.type
_entity.pdbx_description
1 polymer ?
#
loop_
_entity_poly.entity_id
_entity_poly.type
_entity_poly.pdbx_seq_one_letter_code
_entity_poly.pdbx_strand_id
1 'polypeptide(L)'
;MSIFTLSTACGAGSRFAPHDADPLTVVPHESDPGKVEVIRNEGRVVHILVALADNENQGIVPVSASLGDGSNPDTNLYWGAAFGVRTYFGKSKSWDLVEKLPGHKPDILERIVFRHHKKDVLIIADAYRGDKIRAAIVDTLASLSGRLRTNTVVEGKTMQIYGGADLVAFVGHNGLMDFDISDEFAAEDRKARDAIILACASRQYFKSKLLSSGANPLLWTTNLMAPEAYILHDAIEGWIADEDDAQVRTRAAKAYSKYQRISVKSAEGLLVTGWE
;
A
#
# COMPACT_ATOMS: atom_id res chain seq x y z
N MET A 1 29.49 11.54 -2.93
CA MET A 1 28.69 10.81 -1.92
C MET A 1 28.00 9.67 -2.64
N SER A 2 28.49 8.46 -2.43
CA SER A 2 28.30 7.31 -3.32
C SER A 2 26.88 6.75 -3.32
N ILE A 3 26.46 6.35 -4.52
CA ILE A 3 25.15 5.81 -4.88
C ILE A 3 25.10 4.34 -4.46
N PHE A 4 24.25 4.01 -3.50
CA PHE A 4 23.81 2.63 -3.30
C PHE A 4 22.77 2.32 -4.39
N THR A 5 23.17 1.50 -5.35
CA THR A 5 22.27 0.91 -6.35
C THR A 5 21.35 -0.06 -5.60
N LEU A 6 20.10 0.34 -5.34
CA LEU A 6 19.08 -0.47 -4.64
C LEU A 6 18.50 -1.62 -5.49
N SER A 7 19.27 -2.13 -6.46
CA SER A 7 18.86 -3.25 -7.31
C SER A 7 18.97 -4.62 -6.63
N THR A 8 19.41 -4.68 -5.36
CA THR A 8 19.68 -5.93 -4.64
C THR A 8 18.62 -6.31 -3.60
N ALA A 9 17.50 -5.58 -3.47
CA ALA A 9 16.52 -5.80 -2.40
C ALA A 9 15.57 -7.01 -2.58
N CYS A 10 15.60 -7.69 -3.73
CA CYS A 10 14.79 -8.89 -3.97
C CYS A 10 15.73 -9.98 -4.50
N GLY A 11 16.21 -10.84 -3.61
CA GLY A 11 17.05 -12.01 -3.89
C GLY A 11 16.20 -13.27 -3.75
N ALA A 12 16.32 -14.18 -4.71
CA ALA A 12 15.65 -15.47 -4.64
C ALA A 12 16.31 -16.37 -3.57
N GLY A 13 15.63 -16.55 -2.45
CA GLY A 13 15.59 -17.79 -1.66
C GLY A 13 16.82 -18.18 -0.83
N SER A 14 16.67 -18.10 0.50
CA SER A 14 16.97 -19.23 1.38
C SER A 14 15.65 -19.72 1.97
N ARG A 15 15.32 -21.01 1.81
CA ARG A 15 14.16 -21.60 2.48
C ARG A 15 14.38 -21.48 3.98
N PHE A 16 13.61 -20.64 4.65
CA PHE A 16 13.51 -20.69 6.10
C PHE A 16 12.92 -22.04 6.49
N ALA A 17 13.54 -22.69 7.48
CA ALA A 17 12.96 -23.87 8.10
C ALA A 17 11.61 -23.49 8.72
N PRO A 18 10.61 -24.39 8.71
CA PRO A 18 9.34 -24.11 9.38
C PRO A 18 9.64 -23.89 10.86
N HIS A 19 9.50 -22.65 11.32
CA HIS A 19 9.36 -22.40 12.75
C HIS A 19 8.05 -23.05 13.18
N ASP A 20 8.13 -23.87 14.23
CA ASP A 20 7.02 -24.58 14.83
C ASP A 20 5.79 -23.67 14.89
N ALA A 21 4.73 -24.11 14.21
CA ALA A 21 3.45 -23.45 14.24
C ALA A 21 2.97 -23.44 15.69
N ASP A 22 3.05 -22.26 16.31
CA ASP A 22 2.31 -21.94 17.52
C ASP A 22 0.85 -22.35 17.25
N PRO A 23 0.25 -23.26 18.03
CA PRO A 23 -1.10 -23.74 17.76
C PRO A 23 -2.01 -22.52 17.65
N LEU A 24 -2.61 -22.38 16.48
CA LEU A 24 -3.58 -21.35 16.12
C LEU A 24 -4.62 -21.25 17.23
N THR A 25 -4.35 -20.39 18.21
CA THR A 25 -5.38 -19.74 18.96
C THR A 25 -6.00 -18.79 17.95
N VAL A 26 -7.06 -19.29 17.32
CA VAL A 26 -8.08 -18.47 16.69
C VAL A 26 -8.57 -17.55 17.79
N VAL A 27 -7.90 -16.40 17.93
CA VAL A 27 -8.47 -15.28 18.66
C VAL A 27 -9.70 -14.94 17.83
N PRO A 28 -10.92 -15.05 18.39
CA PRO A 28 -12.09 -14.57 17.70
C PRO A 28 -11.79 -13.14 17.28
N HIS A 29 -12.04 -12.80 16.01
CA HIS A 29 -12.21 -11.41 15.63
C HIS A 29 -13.45 -10.91 16.39
N GLU A 30 -13.23 -10.51 17.64
CA GLU A 30 -14.25 -9.97 18.52
C GLU A 30 -14.42 -8.49 18.12
N SER A 31 -15.11 -8.32 17.01
CA SER A 31 -16.18 -7.35 16.91
C SER A 31 -17.16 -7.92 15.91
N ASP A 32 -18.34 -8.26 16.39
CA ASP A 32 -19.56 -8.17 15.59
C ASP A 32 -19.41 -6.94 14.67
N PRO A 33 -19.51 -7.06 13.33
CA PRO A 33 -19.51 -5.90 12.46
C PRO A 33 -20.83 -5.18 12.67
N GLY A 34 -20.98 -4.55 13.85
CA GLY A 34 -22.02 -3.59 14.14
C GLY A 34 -22.05 -2.66 12.94
N LYS A 35 -23.17 -2.66 12.23
CA LYS A 35 -23.33 -2.05 10.91
C LYS A 35 -22.64 -0.69 10.89
N VAL A 36 -21.44 -0.63 10.31
CA VAL A 36 -20.75 0.64 10.09
C VAL A 36 -21.67 1.45 9.19
N GLU A 37 -22.03 2.65 9.64
CA GLU A 37 -22.88 3.53 8.86
C GLU A 37 -22.22 3.76 7.50
N VAL A 38 -22.94 3.40 6.43
CA VAL A 38 -22.48 3.59 5.06
C VAL A 38 -22.72 5.04 4.68
N ILE A 39 -21.64 5.81 4.61
CA ILE A 39 -21.67 7.21 4.17
C ILE A 39 -21.03 7.35 2.80
N ARG A 40 -21.37 8.44 2.12
CA ARG A 40 -20.66 8.89 0.93
C ARG A 40 -19.70 10.00 1.34
N ASN A 41 -18.41 9.82 1.05
CA ASN A 41 -17.43 10.89 1.23
C ASN A 41 -17.78 12.10 0.35
N GLU A 42 -17.67 13.30 0.90
CA GLU A 42 -17.92 14.55 0.16
C GLU A 42 -16.91 14.75 -0.98
N GLY A 43 -15.63 14.45 -0.71
CA GLY A 43 -14.51 14.46 -1.66
C GLY A 43 -13.98 13.05 -1.95
N ARG A 44 -12.95 12.98 -2.81
CA ARG A 44 -12.29 11.70 -3.14
C ARG A 44 -11.35 11.26 -2.02
N VAL A 45 -11.33 9.97 -1.72
CA VAL A 45 -10.43 9.41 -0.69
C VAL A 45 -9.51 8.36 -1.30
N VAL A 46 -8.22 8.53 -1.04
CA VAL A 46 -7.18 7.53 -1.27
C VAL A 46 -6.82 6.89 0.07
N HIS A 47 -6.96 5.58 0.20
CA HIS A 47 -6.53 4.85 1.39
C HIS A 47 -5.27 4.02 1.11
N ILE A 48 -4.17 4.32 1.80
CA ILE A 48 -2.87 3.68 1.59
C ILE A 48 -2.57 2.77 2.78
N LEU A 49 -2.45 1.46 2.55
CA LEU A 49 -2.02 0.50 3.55
C LEU A 49 -0.55 0.18 3.31
N VAL A 50 0.30 0.52 4.28
CA VAL A 50 1.75 0.33 4.18
C VAL A 50 2.18 -0.77 5.13
N ALA A 51 2.72 -1.87 4.61
CA ALA A 51 3.38 -2.87 5.43
C ALA A 51 4.83 -2.41 5.66
N LEU A 52 5.19 -2.08 6.91
CA LEU A 52 6.55 -1.66 7.25
C LEU A 52 7.56 -2.78 6.94
N ALA A 53 8.76 -2.40 6.50
CA ALA A 53 9.84 -3.36 6.23
C ALA A 53 10.29 -4.03 7.54
N ASP A 54 10.49 -5.34 7.51
CA ASP A 54 10.87 -6.11 8.69
C ASP A 54 11.92 -7.18 8.32
N ASN A 55 13.15 -7.00 8.78
CA ASN A 55 14.24 -7.94 8.50
C ASN A 55 14.05 -9.30 9.19
N GLU A 56 13.26 -9.36 10.27
CA GLU A 56 13.11 -10.57 11.09
C GLU A 56 11.90 -11.40 10.65
N ASN A 57 10.80 -10.74 10.29
CA ASN A 57 9.51 -11.39 10.06
C ASN A 57 9.11 -11.52 8.58
N GLN A 58 9.89 -10.97 7.65
CA GLN A 58 9.59 -10.99 6.21
C GLN A 58 10.73 -11.61 5.39
N GLY A 59 10.38 -12.21 4.25
CA GLY A 59 11.34 -12.76 3.28
C GLY A 59 12.05 -11.70 2.42
N ILE A 60 12.21 -10.47 2.92
CA ILE A 60 12.93 -9.40 2.23
C ILE A 60 14.43 -9.66 2.23
N VAL A 61 15.14 -9.11 1.24
CA VAL A 61 16.60 -8.99 1.40
C VAL A 61 16.86 -7.99 2.53
N PRO A 62 17.60 -8.38 3.57
CA PRO A 62 17.78 -7.52 4.74
C PRO A 62 18.32 -6.15 4.35
N VAL A 63 17.67 -5.11 4.86
CA VAL A 63 18.15 -3.73 4.81
C VAL A 63 18.87 -3.39 6.11
N SER A 64 19.40 -2.17 6.26
CA SER A 64 20.01 -1.77 7.54
C SER A 64 19.01 -1.91 8.70
N ALA A 65 19.47 -2.25 9.90
CA ALA A 65 18.62 -2.48 11.08
C ALA A 65 17.59 -1.36 11.31
N SER A 66 17.97 -0.09 11.14
CA SER A 66 17.05 1.04 11.29
C SER A 66 15.95 1.11 10.21
N LEU A 67 16.23 0.70 8.97
CA LEU A 67 15.26 0.71 7.88
C LEU A 67 14.33 -0.50 7.92
N GLY A 68 14.81 -1.63 8.45
CA GLY A 68 14.11 -2.91 8.51
C GLY A 68 13.56 -3.25 9.90
N ASP A 69 13.41 -2.26 10.77
CA ASP A 69 12.71 -2.40 12.05
C ASP A 69 11.20 -2.19 11.80
N GLY A 70 10.46 -3.29 11.80
CA GLY A 70 9.02 -3.32 11.56
C GLY A 70 8.17 -2.69 12.67
N SER A 71 8.79 -2.36 13.82
CA SER A 71 8.14 -1.71 14.96
C SER A 71 8.43 -0.21 15.05
N ASN A 72 9.34 0.31 14.23
CA ASN A 72 9.78 1.69 14.26
C ASN A 72 9.35 2.46 13.01
N PRO A 73 8.21 3.18 13.05
CA PRO A 73 7.72 3.91 11.89
C PRO A 73 8.64 5.08 11.51
N ASP A 74 9.44 5.62 12.43
CA ASP A 74 10.16 6.88 12.19
C ASP A 74 11.30 6.76 11.20
N THR A 75 11.91 5.57 11.10
CA THR A 75 13.02 5.31 10.18
C THR A 75 12.71 4.23 9.15
N ASN A 76 11.56 3.55 9.24
CA ASN A 76 11.26 2.42 8.38
C ASN A 76 11.29 2.76 6.87
N LEU A 77 11.82 1.84 6.07
CA LEU A 77 12.02 1.98 4.63
C LEU A 77 10.77 2.48 3.87
N TYR A 78 9.60 1.92 4.17
CA TYR A 78 8.38 2.23 3.43
C TYR A 78 7.58 3.39 4.02
N TRP A 79 8.01 3.96 5.15
CA TRP A 79 7.26 5.00 5.88
C TRP A 79 8.08 6.23 6.24
N GLY A 80 8.95 6.11 7.25
CA GLY A 80 9.71 7.23 7.81
C GLY A 80 11.02 7.56 7.09
N ALA A 81 11.57 6.62 6.32
CA ALA A 81 12.76 6.86 5.50
C ALA A 81 12.52 7.90 4.40
N ALA A 82 13.58 8.37 3.74
CA ALA A 82 13.52 9.48 2.78
C ALA A 82 12.46 9.33 1.67
N PHE A 83 12.24 8.09 1.20
CA PHE A 83 11.25 7.76 0.16
C PHE A 83 10.08 6.92 0.68
N GLY A 84 9.91 6.84 2.00
CA GLY A 84 8.73 6.25 2.62
C GLY A 84 7.51 7.16 2.48
N VAL A 85 6.31 6.57 2.58
CA VAL A 85 5.03 7.27 2.32
C VAL A 85 4.89 8.54 3.15
N ARG A 86 5.06 8.47 4.48
CA ARG A 86 4.96 9.64 5.35
C ARG A 86 5.93 10.74 4.96
N THR A 87 7.20 10.41 4.83
CA THR A 87 8.26 11.39 4.63
C THR A 87 8.22 12.00 3.23
N TYR A 88 7.88 11.20 2.21
CA TYR A 88 7.80 11.70 0.83
C TYR A 88 6.62 12.64 0.64
N PHE A 89 5.41 12.23 1.05
CA PHE A 89 4.22 13.08 0.95
C PHE A 89 4.32 14.31 1.85
N GLY A 90 4.88 14.20 3.06
CA GLY A 90 5.11 15.34 3.95
C GLY A 90 6.13 16.37 3.43
N LYS A 91 6.92 16.03 2.42
CA LYS A 91 7.83 16.95 1.72
C LYS A 91 7.30 17.37 0.34
N SER A 92 6.14 16.86 -0.07
CA SER A 92 5.55 17.17 -1.36
C SER A 92 5.09 18.64 -1.41
N LYS A 93 5.09 19.21 -2.62
CA LYS A 93 4.52 20.53 -2.88
C LYS A 93 3.05 20.50 -3.26
N SER A 94 2.44 19.31 -3.35
CA SER A 94 1.01 19.13 -3.69
C SER A 94 0.15 18.79 -2.46
N TRP A 95 0.77 18.46 -1.32
CA TRP A 95 0.10 17.85 -0.17
C TRP A 95 0.47 18.55 1.13
N ASP A 96 -0.54 18.82 1.97
CA ASP A 96 -0.37 19.29 3.34
C ASP A 96 -0.64 18.15 4.32
N LEU A 97 0.22 17.98 5.32
CA LEU A 97 -0.05 17.09 6.45
C LEU A 97 -1.13 17.74 7.32
N VAL A 98 -2.27 17.07 7.44
CA VAL A 98 -3.42 17.53 8.23
C VAL A 98 -3.40 16.93 9.62
N GLU A 99 -3.24 15.61 9.70
CA GLU A 99 -3.25 14.89 10.97
C GLU A 99 -2.18 13.81 11.01
N LYS A 100 -1.67 13.58 12.22
CA LYS A 100 -0.82 12.46 12.58
C LYS A 100 -1.40 11.84 13.84
N LEU A 101 -1.89 10.61 13.73
CA LEU A 101 -2.63 9.91 14.76
C LEU A 101 -1.93 8.58 15.10
N PRO A 102 -2.09 8.04 16.32
CA PRO A 102 -1.83 6.64 16.56
C PRO A 102 -2.72 5.78 15.67
N GLY A 103 -2.28 4.55 15.37
CA GLY A 103 -3.12 3.61 14.65
C GLY A 103 -4.43 3.29 15.38
N HIS A 104 -5.48 2.98 14.62
CA HIS A 104 -6.81 2.73 15.16
C HIS A 104 -7.02 1.28 15.64
N LYS A 105 -6.02 0.42 15.45
CA LYS A 105 -5.98 -0.97 15.95
C LYS A 105 -4.53 -1.39 16.22
N PRO A 106 -4.28 -2.45 17.01
CA PRO A 106 -2.94 -2.84 17.45
C PRO A 106 -1.93 -3.14 16.33
N ASP A 107 -2.43 -3.53 15.15
CA ASP A 107 -1.59 -3.84 13.99
C ASP A 107 -0.99 -2.60 13.32
N ILE A 108 -1.55 -1.41 13.59
CA ILE A 108 -1.20 -0.16 12.93
C ILE A 108 -0.50 0.73 13.95
N LEU A 109 0.70 1.19 13.63
CA LEU A 109 1.48 2.05 14.51
C LEU A 109 1.09 3.51 14.39
N GLU A 110 0.82 3.95 13.16
CA GLU A 110 0.61 5.35 12.84
C GLU A 110 -0.38 5.49 11.69
N ARG A 111 -1.28 6.46 11.81
CA ARG A 111 -2.12 6.96 10.72
C ARG A 111 -1.72 8.38 10.40
N ILE A 112 -1.59 8.70 9.12
CA ILE A 112 -1.39 10.07 8.65
C ILE A 112 -2.47 10.45 7.65
N VAL A 113 -2.83 11.73 7.67
CA VAL A 113 -3.80 12.30 6.75
C VAL A 113 -3.15 13.45 6.00
N PHE A 114 -3.18 13.37 4.68
CA PHE A 114 -2.77 14.47 3.80
C PHE A 114 -3.95 15.01 3.01
N ARG A 115 -3.94 16.31 2.75
CA ARG A 115 -4.90 17.00 1.90
C ARG A 115 -4.20 17.57 0.68
N HIS A 116 -4.79 17.34 -0.50
CA HIS A 116 -4.26 17.90 -1.73
C HIS A 116 -4.54 19.41 -1.81
N HIS A 117 -3.58 20.22 -2.24
CA HIS A 117 -3.68 21.70 -2.23
C HIS A 117 -4.79 22.27 -3.11
N LYS A 118 -5.08 21.59 -4.23
CA LYS A 118 -5.93 22.15 -5.32
C LYS A 118 -7.19 21.36 -5.62
N LYS A 119 -7.36 20.19 -5.00
CA LYS A 119 -8.41 19.23 -5.34
C LYS A 119 -8.96 18.70 -4.04
N ASP A 120 -10.25 18.42 -4.01
CA ASP A 120 -10.93 17.85 -2.85
C ASP A 120 -10.61 16.35 -2.73
N VAL A 121 -9.37 16.07 -2.33
CA VAL A 121 -8.80 14.72 -2.23
C VAL A 121 -8.05 14.62 -0.91
N LEU A 122 -8.36 13.56 -0.16
CA LEU A 122 -7.61 13.17 1.03
C LEU A 122 -6.84 11.88 0.77
N ILE A 123 -5.60 11.85 1.24
CA ILE A 123 -4.89 10.59 1.49
C ILE A 123 -5.04 10.30 2.98
N ILE A 124 -5.47 9.09 3.29
CA ILE A 124 -5.39 8.52 4.63
C ILE A 124 -4.47 7.31 4.50
N ALA A 125 -3.37 7.29 5.24
CA ALA A 125 -2.38 6.23 5.16
C ALA A 125 -2.15 5.58 6.53
N ASP A 126 -2.12 4.25 6.55
CA ASP A 126 -1.91 3.43 7.74
C ASP A 126 -0.60 2.65 7.65
N ALA A 127 0.27 2.83 8.65
CA ALA A 127 1.52 2.09 8.81
C ALA A 127 1.29 0.82 9.63
N TYR A 128 1.11 -0.30 8.96
CA TYR A 128 1.05 -1.62 9.60
C TYR A 128 2.41 -2.05 10.08
N ARG A 129 2.49 -2.52 11.32
CA ARG A 129 3.69 -3.18 11.85
C ARG A 129 4.21 -4.23 10.88
N GLY A 130 5.53 -4.35 10.80
CA GLY A 130 6.18 -5.23 9.84
C GLY A 130 5.82 -6.71 10.01
N ASP A 131 5.68 -7.17 11.26
CA ASP A 131 5.18 -8.52 11.60
C ASP A 131 3.69 -8.74 11.28
N LYS A 132 2.98 -7.70 10.83
CA LYS A 132 1.55 -7.71 10.47
C LYS A 132 1.30 -7.54 8.97
N ILE A 133 2.29 -7.83 8.12
CA ILE A 133 2.14 -7.80 6.66
C ILE A 133 0.97 -8.65 6.14
N ARG A 134 0.70 -9.81 6.76
CA ARG A 134 -0.47 -10.64 6.41
C ARG A 134 -1.77 -9.86 6.60
N ALA A 135 -1.93 -9.21 7.75
CA ALA A 135 -3.11 -8.40 8.05
C ALA A 135 -3.23 -7.21 7.08
N ALA A 136 -2.12 -6.54 6.75
CA ALA A 136 -2.12 -5.45 5.78
C ALA A 136 -2.61 -5.88 4.39
N ILE A 137 -2.18 -7.06 3.91
CA ILE A 137 -2.61 -7.62 2.63
C ILE A 137 -4.08 -8.04 2.68
N VAL A 138 -4.52 -8.72 3.75
CA VAL A 138 -5.93 -9.10 3.94
C VAL A 138 -6.83 -7.86 3.96
N ASP A 139 -6.47 -6.83 4.71
CA ASP A 139 -7.25 -5.59 4.78
C ASP A 139 -7.26 -4.86 3.45
N THR A 140 -6.15 -4.87 2.70
CA THR A 140 -6.10 -4.30 1.34
C THR A 140 -7.13 -4.99 0.43
N LEU A 141 -7.12 -6.33 0.38
CA LEU A 141 -8.02 -7.10 -0.47
C LEU A 141 -9.49 -7.03 0.00
N ALA A 142 -9.72 -7.01 1.32
CA ALA A 142 -11.04 -6.81 1.91
C ALA A 142 -11.57 -5.39 1.64
N SER A 143 -10.70 -4.39 1.59
CA SER A 143 -11.07 -3.02 1.18
C SER A 143 -11.49 -2.98 -0.28
N LEU A 144 -10.69 -3.58 -1.16
CA LEU A 144 -10.92 -3.59 -2.60
C LEU A 144 -12.22 -4.30 -2.97
N SER A 145 -12.56 -5.38 -2.27
CA SER A 145 -13.84 -6.10 -2.43
C SER A 145 -15.04 -5.38 -1.79
N GLY A 146 -14.82 -4.35 -0.98
CA GLY A 146 -15.87 -3.67 -0.21
C GLY A 146 -16.30 -4.40 1.06
N ARG A 147 -15.70 -5.55 1.38
CA ARG A 147 -15.95 -6.32 2.61
C ARG A 147 -15.56 -5.53 3.85
N LEU A 148 -14.40 -4.88 3.83
CA LEU A 148 -13.91 -4.08 4.95
C LEU A 148 -14.24 -2.60 4.72
N ARG A 149 -14.90 -1.97 5.69
CA ARG A 149 -15.11 -0.53 5.77
C ARG A 149 -15.13 -0.08 7.22
N THR A 150 -14.69 1.14 7.46
CA THR A 150 -14.88 1.82 8.75
C THR A 150 -14.97 3.32 8.54
N ASN A 151 -15.47 4.02 9.55
CA ASN A 151 -15.51 5.47 9.56
C ASN A 151 -14.38 6.01 10.44
N THR A 152 -13.79 7.12 10.04
CA THR A 152 -12.80 7.87 10.80
C THR A 152 -13.17 9.34 10.80
N VAL A 153 -12.70 10.11 11.78
CA VAL A 153 -12.94 11.54 11.84
C VAL A 153 -11.67 12.25 11.40
N VAL A 154 -11.79 13.14 10.41
CA VAL A 154 -10.72 14.01 9.93
C VAL A 154 -11.23 15.44 10.01
N GLU A 155 -10.57 16.31 10.75
CA GLU A 155 -10.95 17.71 10.95
C GLU A 155 -12.44 17.88 11.34
N GLY A 156 -12.95 16.99 12.18
CA GLY A 156 -14.34 16.98 12.64
C GLY A 156 -15.36 16.45 11.63
N LYS A 157 -14.94 16.00 10.44
CA LYS A 157 -15.80 15.36 9.45
C LYS A 157 -15.64 13.84 9.46
N THR A 158 -16.76 13.12 9.39
CA THR A 158 -16.74 11.67 9.25
C THR A 158 -16.40 11.30 7.80
N MET A 159 -15.37 10.47 7.66
CA MET A 159 -14.88 9.92 6.38
C MET A 159 -14.94 8.40 6.43
N GLN A 160 -15.39 7.77 5.34
CA GLN A 160 -15.33 6.31 5.19
C GLN A 160 -14.06 5.90 4.45
N ILE A 161 -13.30 4.99 5.04
CA ILE A 161 -12.03 4.47 4.53
C ILE A 161 -12.15 2.98 4.18
N TYR A 162 -11.03 2.34 3.79
CA TYR A 162 -11.00 0.98 3.26
C TYR A 162 -11.93 0.87 2.04
N GLY A 163 -12.98 0.04 2.10
CA GLY A 163 -13.99 -0.06 1.07
C GLY A 163 -14.77 1.23 0.80
N GLY A 164 -14.71 2.23 1.68
CA GLY A 164 -15.25 3.57 1.39
C GLY A 164 -14.39 4.40 0.44
N ALA A 165 -13.10 4.09 0.30
CA ALA A 165 -12.17 4.85 -0.52
C ALA A 165 -12.45 4.68 -2.03
N ASP A 166 -12.02 5.64 -2.82
CA ASP A 166 -12.12 5.61 -4.29
C ASP A 166 -10.90 4.93 -4.91
N LEU A 167 -9.73 5.10 -4.28
CA LEU A 167 -8.49 4.40 -4.59
C LEU A 167 -7.94 3.74 -3.33
N VAL A 168 -7.56 2.47 -3.42
CA VAL A 168 -6.85 1.74 -2.37
C VAL A 168 -5.46 1.38 -2.85
N ALA A 169 -4.44 1.71 -2.06
CA ALA A 169 -3.05 1.43 -2.39
C ALA A 169 -2.40 0.53 -1.33
N PHE A 170 -1.60 -0.44 -1.79
CA PHE A 170 -0.69 -1.20 -0.95
C PHE A 170 0.77 -0.86 -1.29
N VAL A 171 1.59 -0.67 -0.25
CA VAL A 171 3.03 -0.42 -0.38
C VAL A 171 3.78 -1.31 0.61
N GLY A 172 4.78 -2.04 0.12
CA GLY A 172 5.71 -2.77 0.98
C GLY A 172 6.26 -4.01 0.31
N HIS A 173 6.75 -4.95 1.12
CA HIS A 173 7.13 -6.27 0.65
C HIS A 173 5.94 -7.02 0.04
N ASN A 174 6.21 -7.91 -0.91
CA ASN A 174 5.18 -8.82 -1.41
C ASN A 174 5.09 -10.04 -0.48
N GLY A 175 4.30 -9.94 0.59
CA GLY A 175 4.10 -11.05 1.52
C GLY A 175 3.51 -12.32 0.89
N LEU A 176 2.83 -12.22 -0.27
CA LEU A 176 2.36 -13.39 -1.01
C LEU A 176 3.51 -14.20 -1.65
N MET A 177 4.75 -13.70 -1.63
CA MET A 177 5.94 -14.48 -1.94
C MET A 177 6.40 -15.37 -0.78
N ASP A 178 5.99 -15.03 0.45
CA ASP A 178 6.42 -15.69 1.68
C ASP A 178 5.35 -16.67 2.20
N PHE A 179 4.08 -16.37 1.93
CA PHE A 179 2.94 -17.14 2.43
C PHE A 179 1.73 -17.09 1.50
N ASP A 180 0.84 -18.06 1.68
CA ASP A 180 -0.48 -18.07 1.04
C ASP A 180 -1.55 -17.42 1.94
N ILE A 181 -2.60 -16.89 1.29
CA ILE A 181 -3.86 -16.48 1.90
C ILE A 181 -4.96 -17.30 1.24
N SER A 182 -5.68 -18.10 2.01
CA SER A 182 -6.77 -18.95 1.50
C SER A 182 -8.07 -18.18 1.28
N ASP A 183 -8.24 -17.03 1.92
CA ASP A 183 -9.42 -16.19 1.82
C ASP A 183 -9.70 -15.78 0.36
N GLU A 184 -10.98 -15.84 0.01
CA GLU A 184 -11.53 -15.29 -1.22
C GLU A 184 -12.09 -13.89 -0.92
N PHE A 185 -11.83 -12.96 -1.84
CA PHE A 185 -12.26 -11.57 -1.72
C PHE A 185 -13.20 -11.27 -2.87
N ALA A 186 -14.36 -11.92 -2.91
CA ALA A 186 -15.39 -11.63 -3.89
C ALA A 186 -15.96 -10.23 -3.67
N ALA A 187 -16.27 -9.49 -4.74
CA ALA A 187 -16.91 -8.19 -4.65
C ALA A 187 -18.24 -8.25 -3.86
N GLU A 188 -18.36 -7.43 -2.82
CA GLU A 188 -19.55 -7.35 -1.96
C GLU A 188 -20.41 -6.10 -2.24
N ASP A 189 -19.91 -5.19 -3.08
CA ASP A 189 -20.67 -4.07 -3.60
C ASP A 189 -20.34 -3.76 -5.05
N ARG A 190 -21.03 -2.74 -5.60
CA ARG A 190 -20.88 -2.32 -7.00
C ARG A 190 -19.90 -1.14 -7.16
N LYS A 191 -19.16 -0.76 -6.11
CA LYS A 191 -18.19 0.33 -6.22
C LYS A 191 -16.93 -0.21 -6.88
N ALA A 192 -16.66 0.24 -8.11
CA ALA A 192 -15.36 0.02 -8.74
C ALA A 192 -14.32 0.89 -8.03
N ARG A 193 -13.36 0.24 -7.37
CA ARG A 193 -12.24 0.91 -6.69
C ARG A 193 -11.00 0.77 -7.54
N ASP A 194 -10.23 1.84 -7.67
CA ASP A 194 -8.92 1.75 -8.28
C ASP A 194 -7.91 1.17 -7.28
N ALA A 195 -7.02 0.32 -7.79
CA ALA A 195 -6.02 -0.39 -7.01
C ALA A 195 -4.61 0.00 -7.46
N ILE A 196 -3.78 0.41 -6.51
CA ILE A 196 -2.33 0.51 -6.71
C ILE A 196 -1.64 -0.53 -5.79
N ILE A 197 -0.83 -1.42 -6.35
CA ILE A 197 -0.09 -2.43 -5.55
C ILE A 197 1.40 -2.33 -5.87
N LEU A 198 2.13 -1.59 -5.03
CA LEU A 198 3.58 -1.44 -5.11
C LEU A 198 4.26 -2.47 -4.19
N ALA A 199 4.65 -3.59 -4.79
CA ALA A 199 5.45 -4.65 -4.17
C ALA A 199 6.21 -5.42 -5.26
N CYS A 200 7.20 -6.25 -4.94
CA CYS A 200 7.91 -7.08 -5.92
C CYS A 200 6.93 -8.04 -6.65
N ALA A 201 6.89 -8.02 -7.99
CA ALA A 201 6.08 -8.91 -8.85
C ALA A 201 4.57 -8.97 -8.48
N SER A 202 3.98 -7.87 -8.03
CA SER A 202 2.63 -7.87 -7.45
C SER A 202 1.55 -8.38 -8.41
N ARG A 203 1.67 -8.13 -9.72
CA ARG A 203 0.71 -8.66 -10.70
C ARG A 203 0.62 -10.18 -10.67
N GLN A 204 1.74 -10.90 -10.53
CA GLN A 204 1.72 -12.36 -10.53
C GLN A 204 0.98 -12.93 -9.32
N TYR A 205 1.20 -12.34 -8.15
CA TYR A 205 0.71 -12.90 -6.88
C TYR A 205 -0.68 -12.40 -6.48
N PHE A 206 -1.03 -11.15 -6.83
CA PHE A 206 -2.30 -10.56 -6.44
C PHE A 206 -3.41 -10.76 -7.49
N LYS A 207 -3.10 -11.12 -8.74
CA LYS A 207 -4.07 -11.10 -9.86
C LYS A 207 -5.37 -11.85 -9.59
N SER A 208 -5.33 -13.07 -9.08
CA SER A 208 -6.56 -13.85 -8.83
C SER A 208 -7.46 -13.20 -7.77
N LYS A 209 -6.86 -12.72 -6.68
CA LYS A 209 -7.56 -12.07 -5.56
C LYS A 209 -8.07 -10.68 -5.93
N LEU A 210 -7.28 -9.94 -6.72
CA LEU A 210 -7.71 -8.63 -7.22
C LEU A 210 -8.87 -8.79 -8.20
N LEU A 211 -8.81 -9.79 -9.08
CA LEU A 211 -9.88 -10.06 -10.04
C LEU A 211 -11.19 -10.40 -9.33
N SER A 212 -11.15 -11.26 -8.30
CA SER A 212 -12.35 -11.59 -7.52
C SER A 212 -12.95 -10.37 -6.81
N SER A 213 -12.12 -9.40 -6.42
CA SER A 213 -12.54 -8.21 -5.68
C SER A 213 -13.34 -7.22 -6.52
N GLY A 214 -13.31 -7.34 -7.85
CA GLY A 214 -13.97 -6.39 -8.76
C GLY A 214 -13.29 -5.03 -8.86
N ALA A 215 -12.11 -4.85 -8.25
CA ALA A 215 -11.32 -3.63 -8.35
C ALA A 215 -10.62 -3.50 -9.70
N ASN A 216 -10.30 -2.26 -10.08
CA ASN A 216 -9.56 -1.91 -11.28
C ASN A 216 -8.05 -1.81 -10.97
N PRO A 217 -7.17 -2.63 -11.59
CA PRO A 217 -5.73 -2.53 -11.39
C PRO A 217 -5.14 -1.30 -12.11
N LEU A 218 -5.16 -0.15 -11.43
CA LEU A 218 -4.63 1.10 -11.94
C LEU A 218 -3.10 1.07 -12.05
N LEU A 219 -2.40 0.47 -11.09
CA LEU A 219 -0.95 0.34 -11.16
C LEU A 219 -0.42 -0.82 -10.31
N TRP A 220 0.40 -1.67 -10.89
CA TRP A 220 1.07 -2.79 -10.20
C TRP A 220 2.32 -3.23 -10.97
N THR A 221 3.09 -4.18 -10.42
CA THR A 221 4.44 -4.50 -10.90
C THR A 221 4.54 -5.90 -11.47
N THR A 222 5.44 -6.09 -12.44
CA THR A 222 5.68 -7.41 -13.09
C THR A 222 6.92 -8.13 -12.56
N ASN A 223 7.86 -7.40 -11.98
CA ASN A 223 9.17 -7.93 -11.57
C ASN A 223 9.57 -7.36 -10.21
N LEU A 224 10.76 -7.77 -9.77
CA LEU A 224 11.39 -7.27 -8.57
C LEU A 224 11.74 -5.80 -8.70
N MET A 225 11.42 -5.00 -7.68
CA MET A 225 11.60 -3.55 -7.70
C MET A 225 11.54 -2.96 -6.28
N ALA A 226 11.94 -1.69 -6.15
CA ALA A 226 11.89 -0.94 -4.89
C ALA A 226 10.54 -0.18 -4.76
N PRO A 227 9.60 -0.62 -3.89
CA PRO A 227 8.25 -0.06 -3.81
C PRO A 227 8.24 1.24 -2.97
N GLU A 228 8.69 2.32 -3.58
CA GLU A 228 8.91 3.60 -2.91
C GLU A 228 7.83 4.65 -3.25
N ALA A 229 7.63 5.60 -2.33
CA ALA A 229 6.48 6.52 -2.37
C ALA A 229 6.49 7.52 -3.53
N TYR A 230 7.63 7.79 -4.19
CA TYR A 230 7.65 8.67 -5.36
C TYR A 230 6.89 8.09 -6.55
N ILE A 231 6.80 6.75 -6.65
CA ILE A 231 6.00 6.08 -7.68
C ILE A 231 4.52 6.31 -7.39
N LEU A 232 4.14 6.06 -6.13
CA LEU A 232 2.78 6.22 -5.63
C LEU A 232 2.30 7.66 -5.77
N HIS A 233 3.15 8.62 -5.40
CA HIS A 233 2.88 10.04 -5.51
C HIS A 233 2.51 10.42 -6.95
N ASP A 234 3.40 10.16 -7.92
CA ASP A 234 3.17 10.59 -9.29
C ASP A 234 2.00 9.83 -9.96
N ALA A 235 1.75 8.58 -9.57
CA ALA A 235 0.57 7.84 -9.98
C ALA A 235 -0.73 8.48 -9.46
N ILE A 236 -0.77 8.82 -8.16
CA ILE A 236 -1.92 9.50 -7.55
C ILE A 236 -2.12 10.88 -8.18
N GLU A 237 -1.07 11.66 -8.46
CA GLU A 237 -1.20 12.95 -9.14
C GLU A 237 -1.85 12.81 -10.53
N GLY A 238 -1.54 11.73 -11.27
CA GLY A 238 -2.20 11.40 -12.54
C GLY A 238 -3.67 11.06 -12.35
N TRP A 239 -3.96 10.17 -11.39
CA TRP A 239 -5.34 9.78 -11.04
C TRP A 239 -6.19 10.99 -10.60
N ILE A 240 -5.62 11.91 -9.81
CA ILE A 240 -6.28 13.15 -9.38
C ILE A 240 -6.58 14.07 -10.58
N ALA A 241 -5.75 14.03 -11.62
CA ALA A 241 -5.92 14.78 -12.85
C ALA A 241 -6.89 14.12 -13.84
N ASP A 242 -7.53 13.00 -13.46
CA ASP A 242 -8.43 12.21 -14.29
C ASP A 242 -7.77 11.74 -15.60
N GLU A 243 -6.47 11.46 -15.52
CA GLU A 243 -5.70 10.85 -16.61
C GLU A 243 -6.08 9.38 -16.80
N ASP A 244 -5.92 8.88 -18.03
CA ASP A 244 -6.13 7.47 -18.31
C ASP A 244 -5.04 6.57 -17.71
N ASP A 245 -5.31 5.26 -17.66
CA ASP A 245 -4.39 4.26 -17.10
C ASP A 245 -2.97 4.33 -17.68
N ALA A 246 -2.85 4.56 -19.00
CA ALA A 246 -1.55 4.63 -19.65
C ALA A 246 -0.77 5.88 -19.23
N GLN A 247 -1.46 7.02 -19.10
CA GLN A 247 -0.89 8.26 -18.60
C GLN A 247 -0.45 8.14 -17.14
N VAL A 248 -1.29 7.54 -16.28
CA VAL A 248 -0.95 7.25 -14.87
C VAL A 248 0.30 6.37 -14.77
N ARG A 249 0.36 5.29 -15.57
CA ARG A 249 1.55 4.43 -15.66
C ARG A 249 2.78 5.20 -16.13
N THR A 250 2.66 6.03 -17.16
CA THR A 250 3.79 6.83 -17.66
C THR A 250 4.30 7.80 -16.59
N ARG A 251 3.44 8.41 -15.77
CA ARG A 251 3.87 9.24 -14.63
C ARG A 251 4.67 8.44 -13.61
N ALA A 252 4.11 7.32 -13.16
CA ALA A 252 4.77 6.41 -12.23
C ALA A 252 6.13 5.91 -12.77
N ALA A 253 6.19 5.54 -14.05
CA ALA A 253 7.41 5.07 -14.71
C ALA A 253 8.46 6.17 -14.86
N LYS A 254 8.06 7.42 -15.15
CA LYS A 254 8.99 8.56 -15.16
C LYS A 254 9.57 8.83 -13.78
N ALA A 255 8.73 8.77 -12.72
CA ALA A 255 9.21 8.87 -11.34
C ALA A 255 10.22 7.76 -11.03
N TYR A 256 9.89 6.50 -11.32
CA TYR A 256 10.78 5.38 -11.08
C TYR A 256 12.09 5.47 -11.86
N SER A 257 12.03 5.81 -13.15
CA SER A 257 13.19 6.04 -14.01
C SER A 257 14.14 7.09 -13.43
N LYS A 258 13.60 8.21 -12.92
CA LYS A 258 14.39 9.29 -12.31
C LYS A 258 15.16 8.83 -11.07
N TYR A 259 14.49 8.13 -10.15
CA TYR A 259 15.11 7.74 -8.88
C TYR A 259 16.04 6.53 -9.02
N GLN A 260 15.66 5.54 -9.82
CA GLN A 260 16.48 4.34 -10.06
C GLN A 260 17.54 4.52 -11.15
N ARG A 261 17.51 5.65 -11.88
CA ARG A 261 18.46 5.98 -12.95
C ARG A 261 18.46 4.95 -14.08
N ILE A 262 17.28 4.48 -14.44
CA ILE A 262 17.04 3.58 -15.57
C ILE A 262 16.28 4.30 -16.68
N SER A 263 16.19 3.71 -17.87
CA SER A 263 15.37 4.29 -18.94
C SER A 263 13.87 4.27 -18.58
N VAL A 264 13.10 5.24 -19.07
CA VAL A 264 11.63 5.24 -18.91
C VAL A 264 11.02 3.96 -19.49
N LYS A 265 11.52 3.50 -20.65
CA LYS A 265 11.08 2.23 -21.26
C LYS A 265 11.29 1.03 -20.34
N SER A 266 12.41 0.97 -19.61
CA SER A 266 12.67 -0.08 -18.62
C SER A 266 11.69 0.00 -17.45
N ALA A 267 11.40 1.21 -16.96
CA ALA A 267 10.42 1.44 -15.90
C ALA A 267 8.98 1.09 -16.33
N GLU A 268 8.60 1.42 -17.58
CA GLU A 268 7.32 1.03 -18.17
C GLU A 268 7.22 -0.50 -18.34
N GLY A 269 8.32 -1.20 -18.61
CA GLY A 269 8.33 -2.66 -18.62
C GLY A 269 8.05 -3.30 -17.26
N LEU A 270 8.30 -2.58 -16.16
CA LEU A 270 8.10 -3.03 -14.79
C LEU A 270 6.72 -2.66 -14.22
N LEU A 271 6.24 -1.45 -14.53
CA LEU A 271 4.99 -0.89 -14.04
C LEU A 271 3.92 -1.04 -15.10
N VAL A 272 2.81 -1.70 -14.78
CA VAL A 272 1.73 -1.99 -15.72
C VAL A 272 0.37 -1.60 -15.12
N THR A 273 -0.66 -1.57 -15.97
CA THR A 273 -2.06 -1.33 -15.61
C THR A 273 -2.92 -2.43 -16.21
N GLY A 274 -4.19 -2.51 -15.83
CA GLY A 274 -5.12 -3.47 -16.43
C GLY A 274 -4.71 -4.92 -16.18
N TRP A 275 -5.33 -5.83 -16.92
CA TRP A 275 -5.19 -7.29 -16.74
C TRP A 275 -4.22 -7.97 -17.70
N GLU A 276 -3.80 -7.25 -18.75
CA GLU A 276 -2.96 -7.71 -19.87
C GLU A 276 -1.47 -7.45 -19.61
#